data_AF-A4TZ61-F1
#
_entry.id   AF-A4TZ61-F1
#
_cell.length_a   1.000
_cell.length_b   1.000
_cell.length_c   1.000
_cell.angle_alpha   90.00
_cell.angle_beta   90.00
_cell.angle_gamma   90.00
#
_symmetry.space_group_name_H-M   'P 1'
#
loop_
_entity.id
_entity.type
_entity.pdbx_description
1 polymer ?
#
loop_
_entity_poly.entity_id
_entity_poly.type
_entity_poly.pdbx_seq_one_letter_code
_entity_poly.pdbx_strand_id
1 'polypeptide(L)'
;MSSRLIKDVIKNQSIVALPHTATVREAAQEMAKRRIGAIVIVDDGKLMGIFTERDGLFRVLAEGRDPENTTLDQVMTGKLSTIAPDRPLLHALHIMHDNGFRHMPVVQGGKPVGMLSIRDALDYELVHFVKEIEKKEALTEIIR
;
A
#
# COMPACT_ATOMS: atom_id res chain seq x y z
N MET A 1 -1.70 13.53 -14.01
CA MET A 1 -1.81 12.12 -13.53
C MET A 1 -1.03 11.12 -14.37
N SER A 2 -1.16 11.07 -15.71
CA SER A 2 -0.65 9.92 -16.51
C SER A 2 0.88 9.74 -16.54
N SER A 3 1.68 10.74 -16.16
CA SER A 3 3.15 10.67 -16.17
C SER A 3 3.80 10.33 -14.82
N ARG A 4 3.03 10.21 -13.73
CA ARG A 4 3.59 10.02 -12.38
C ARG A 4 3.95 8.55 -12.17
N LEU A 5 5.17 8.30 -11.73
CA LEU A 5 5.67 6.93 -11.52
C LEU A 5 5.46 6.51 -10.07
N ILE A 6 5.17 5.23 -9.86
CA ILE A 6 4.91 4.66 -8.53
C ILE A 6 6.12 4.88 -7.61
N LYS A 7 7.35 4.75 -8.12
CA LYS A 7 8.58 4.99 -7.36
C LYS A 7 8.65 6.38 -6.72
N ASP A 8 8.03 7.37 -7.33
CA ASP A 8 8.03 8.75 -6.80
C ASP A 8 7.03 8.89 -5.65
N VAL A 9 5.95 8.10 -5.67
CA VAL A 9 4.94 8.04 -4.61
C VAL A 9 5.48 7.33 -3.37
N ILE A 10 6.16 6.20 -3.56
CA ILE A 10 6.66 5.36 -2.45
C ILE A 10 8.07 5.72 -1.97
N LYS A 11 8.69 6.78 -2.53
CA LYS A 11 10.12 7.08 -2.37
C LYS A 11 10.61 7.13 -0.91
N ASN A 12 9.76 7.62 0.00
CA ASN A 12 10.10 7.82 1.41
C ASN A 12 9.41 6.81 2.33
N GLN A 13 8.88 5.72 1.78
CA GLN A 13 8.16 4.73 2.55
C GLN A 13 9.13 3.70 3.15
N SER A 14 8.96 3.40 4.43
CA SER A 14 9.56 2.21 5.04
C SER A 14 8.54 1.09 4.96
N ILE A 15 8.87 0.04 4.20
CA ILE A 15 8.01 -1.12 4.09
C ILE A 15 7.91 -1.84 5.43
N VAL A 16 6.69 -2.19 5.82
CA VAL A 16 6.41 -2.94 7.04
C VAL A 16 6.15 -4.37 6.62
N ALA A 17 7.06 -5.25 7.00
CA ALA A 17 7.00 -6.67 6.72
C ALA A 17 6.95 -7.46 8.03
N LEU A 18 6.09 -8.47 8.07
CA LEU A 18 6.03 -9.44 9.17
C LEU A 18 6.21 -10.87 8.63
N PRO A 19 6.74 -11.79 9.45
CA PRO A 19 6.78 -13.20 9.07
C PRO A 19 5.37 -13.79 9.01
N HIS A 20 5.20 -14.87 8.27
CA HIS A 20 3.90 -15.54 8.14
C HIS A 20 3.40 -16.15 9.46
N THR A 21 4.31 -16.40 10.40
CA THR A 21 4.03 -16.89 11.75
C THR A 21 3.61 -15.81 12.74
N ALA A 22 3.71 -14.52 12.38
CA ALA A 22 3.22 -13.45 13.24
C ALA A 22 1.71 -13.59 13.44
N THR A 23 1.23 -13.15 14.59
CA THR A 23 -0.18 -13.15 14.95
C THR A 23 -0.92 -11.98 14.31
N VAL A 24 -2.24 -12.10 14.21
CA VAL A 24 -3.11 -10.99 13.80
C VAL A 24 -2.97 -9.82 14.78
N ARG A 25 -2.80 -10.10 16.09
CA ARG A 25 -2.59 -9.06 17.11
C ARG A 25 -1.33 -8.25 16.84
N GLU A 26 -0.20 -8.90 16.59
CA GLU A 26 1.07 -8.22 16.28
C GLU A 26 0.95 -7.36 15.01
N ALA A 27 0.29 -7.89 13.97
CA ALA A 27 0.03 -7.15 12.75
C ALA A 27 -0.83 -5.92 13.01
N ALA A 28 -1.93 -6.06 13.75
CA ALA A 28 -2.81 -4.94 14.11
C ALA A 28 -2.07 -3.86 14.92
N GLN A 29 -1.17 -4.25 15.83
CA GLN A 29 -0.36 -3.32 16.61
C GLN A 29 0.62 -2.52 15.73
N GLU A 30 1.33 -3.19 14.82
CA GLU A 30 2.23 -2.49 13.89
C GLU A 30 1.45 -1.60 12.91
N MET A 31 0.27 -2.04 12.45
CA MET A 31 -0.63 -1.23 11.62
C MET A 31 -1.08 0.04 12.36
N ALA A 32 -1.53 -0.10 13.61
CA ALA A 32 -1.98 1.03 14.43
C ALA A 32 -0.84 2.01 14.74
N LYS A 33 0.32 1.49 15.16
CA LYS A 33 1.52 2.28 15.48
C LYS A 33 1.98 3.13 14.31
N ARG A 34 1.89 2.60 13.08
CA ARG A 34 2.38 3.25 11.86
C ARG A 34 1.28 3.94 11.06
N ARG A 35 0.01 3.81 11.48
CA ARG A 35 -1.18 4.34 10.81
C ARG A 35 -1.30 3.88 9.35
N ILE A 36 -1.10 2.58 9.12
CA ILE A 36 -1.18 1.92 7.81
C ILE A 36 -2.31 0.90 7.77
N GLY A 37 -2.89 0.69 6.58
CA GLY A 37 -4.03 -0.22 6.37
C GLY A 37 -3.67 -1.61 5.83
N ALA A 38 -2.37 -1.89 5.63
CA ALA A 38 -1.89 -3.18 5.17
C ALA A 38 -0.44 -3.44 5.57
N ILE A 39 -0.10 -4.73 5.71
CA ILE A 39 1.25 -5.25 5.93
C ILE A 39 1.57 -6.29 4.87
N VAL A 40 2.80 -6.28 4.36
CA VAL A 40 3.30 -7.37 3.53
C VAL A 40 3.83 -8.50 4.39
N ILE A 41 3.62 -9.72 3.96
CA ILE A 41 4.11 -10.91 4.64
C ILE A 41 5.28 -11.44 3.84
N VAL A 42 6.42 -11.58 4.50
CA VAL A 42 7.68 -11.93 3.87
C VAL A 42 8.28 -13.13 4.59
N ASP A 43 8.76 -14.10 3.82
CA ASP A 43 9.54 -15.23 4.31
C ASP A 43 10.81 -15.37 3.47
N ASP A 44 11.96 -15.49 4.12
CA ASP A 44 13.29 -15.53 3.48
C ASP A 44 13.49 -14.47 2.37
N GLY A 45 13.02 -13.24 2.64
CA GLY A 45 13.10 -12.12 1.70
C GLY A 45 12.14 -12.19 0.50
N LYS A 46 11.29 -13.22 0.41
CA LYS A 46 10.27 -13.40 -0.63
C LYS A 46 8.91 -12.93 -0.13
N LEU A 47 8.19 -12.23 -1.00
CA LEU A 47 6.83 -11.81 -0.73
C LEU A 47 5.88 -13.02 -0.77
N MET A 48 5.29 -13.35 0.38
CA MET A 48 4.38 -14.48 0.57
C MET A 48 2.91 -14.07 0.51
N GLY A 49 2.58 -12.87 0.98
CA GLY A 49 1.20 -12.42 1.08
C GLY A 49 1.05 -10.98 1.51
N ILE A 50 -0.21 -10.58 1.68
CA ILE A 50 -0.62 -9.30 2.25
C ILE A 50 -1.73 -9.57 3.26
N PHE A 51 -1.69 -8.83 4.36
CA PHE A 51 -2.78 -8.75 5.33
C PHE A 51 -3.25 -7.31 5.43
N THR A 52 -4.57 -7.10 5.37
CA THR A 52 -5.19 -5.77 5.37
C THR A 52 -6.24 -5.65 6.46
N GLU A 53 -6.68 -4.42 6.74
CA GLU A 53 -7.82 -4.15 7.65
C GLU A 53 -9.06 -4.98 7.27
N ARG A 54 -9.30 -5.18 5.96
CA ARG A 54 -10.41 -5.98 5.46
C ARG A 54 -10.26 -7.45 5.88
N ASP A 55 -9.05 -7.99 5.80
CA ASP A 55 -8.81 -9.38 6.20
C ASP A 55 -9.02 -9.55 7.71
N GLY A 56 -8.51 -8.62 8.52
CA GLY A 56 -8.77 -8.61 9.97
C GLY A 56 -10.26 -8.54 10.30
N LEU A 57 -11.01 -7.68 9.61
CA LEU A 57 -12.46 -7.57 9.83
C LEU A 57 -13.20 -8.85 9.44
N PHE A 58 -13.01 -9.34 8.22
CA PHE A 58 -13.86 -10.41 7.67
C PHE A 58 -13.38 -11.81 8.04
N ARG A 59 -12.08 -12.05 8.09
CA ARG A 59 -11.52 -13.40 8.29
C ARG A 59 -11.17 -13.69 9.75
N VAL A 60 -11.12 -12.66 10.60
CA VAL A 60 -10.78 -12.81 12.03
C VAL A 60 -11.98 -12.42 12.89
N LEU A 61 -12.37 -11.15 12.87
CA LEU A 61 -13.42 -10.65 13.77
C LEU A 61 -14.80 -11.25 13.42
N ALA A 62 -15.22 -11.20 12.16
CA ALA A 62 -16.52 -11.72 11.75
C ALA A 62 -16.62 -13.25 11.87
N GLU A 63 -15.50 -13.96 11.77
CA GLU A 63 -15.43 -15.42 11.95
C GLU A 63 -15.26 -15.85 13.42
N GLY A 64 -15.08 -14.90 14.36
CA GLY A 64 -14.88 -15.20 15.78
C GLY A 64 -13.54 -15.86 16.11
N ARG A 65 -12.51 -15.66 15.28
CA ARG A 65 -11.16 -16.17 15.54
C ARG A 65 -10.46 -15.33 16.60
N ASP A 66 -9.63 -15.97 17.41
CA ASP A 66 -8.79 -15.30 18.40
C ASP A 66 -7.56 -14.63 17.73
N PRO A 67 -7.44 -13.29 17.76
CA PRO A 67 -6.31 -12.59 17.15
C PRO A 67 -4.96 -12.88 17.81
N GLU A 68 -4.94 -13.35 19.06
CA GLU A 68 -3.70 -13.70 19.79
C GLU A 68 -3.11 -15.03 19.30
N ASN A 69 -3.95 -15.93 18.78
CA ASN A 69 -3.55 -17.28 18.37
C ASN A 69 -3.65 -17.52 16.84
N THR A 70 -4.33 -16.64 16.11
CA THR A 70 -4.45 -16.72 14.65
C THR A 70 -3.21 -16.12 14.00
N THR A 71 -2.45 -16.93 13.26
CA THR A 71 -1.27 -16.49 12.51
C THR A 71 -1.65 -15.90 11.15
N LEU A 72 -0.77 -15.07 10.60
CA LEU A 72 -1.02 -14.35 9.35
C LEU A 72 -1.16 -15.28 8.15
N ASP A 73 -0.43 -16.39 8.06
CA ASP A 73 -0.60 -17.39 6.99
C ASP A 73 -2.02 -17.97 6.89
N GLN A 74 -2.75 -18.04 8.00
CA GLN A 74 -4.13 -18.55 8.03
C GLN A 74 -5.14 -17.58 7.39
N VAL A 75 -4.84 -16.27 7.42
CA VAL A 75 -5.81 -15.22 7.06
C VAL A 75 -5.32 -14.25 5.99
N MET A 76 -4.07 -14.36 5.53
CA MET A 76 -3.53 -13.51 4.48
C MET A 76 -4.09 -13.81 3.10
N THR A 77 -3.92 -12.86 2.18
CA THR A 77 -4.09 -13.11 0.75
C THR A 77 -2.74 -13.50 0.14
N GLY A 78 -2.59 -14.76 -0.28
CA GLY A 78 -1.36 -15.26 -0.92
C GLY A 78 -1.28 -15.09 -2.44
N LYS A 79 -2.43 -15.04 -3.14
CA LYS A 79 -2.47 -14.75 -4.58
C LYS A 79 -2.46 -13.23 -4.80
N LEU A 80 -1.27 -12.68 -4.95
CA LEU A 80 -1.06 -11.23 -4.98
C LEU A 80 -1.15 -10.63 -6.37
N SER A 81 -1.82 -9.48 -6.45
CA SER A 81 -1.58 -8.51 -7.52
C SER A 81 -0.43 -7.60 -7.08
N THR A 82 0.63 -7.52 -7.88
CA THR A 82 1.80 -6.68 -7.59
C THR A 82 2.08 -5.75 -8.76
N ILE A 83 2.87 -4.70 -8.53
CA ILE A 83 3.23 -3.75 -9.58
C ILE A 83 4.69 -3.32 -9.49
N ALA A 84 5.30 -3.05 -10.63
CA ALA A 84 6.67 -2.56 -10.70
C ALA A 84 6.72 -1.05 -10.40
N PRO A 85 7.80 -0.55 -9.76
CA PRO A 85 7.90 0.84 -9.32
C PRO A 85 8.03 1.86 -10.47
N ASP A 86 8.41 1.40 -11.66
CA ASP A 86 8.51 2.19 -12.89
C ASP A 86 7.20 2.31 -13.67
N ARG A 87 6.12 1.68 -13.21
CA ARG A 87 4.80 1.81 -13.84
C ARG A 87 4.13 3.15 -13.50
N PRO A 88 3.26 3.66 -14.38
CA PRO A 88 2.43 4.82 -14.06
C PRO A 88 1.49 4.55 -12.88
N LEU A 89 1.33 5.55 -12.01
CA LEU A 89 0.43 5.51 -10.85
C LEU A 89 -1.01 5.16 -11.25
N LEU A 90 -1.49 5.73 -12.36
CA LEU A 90 -2.86 5.50 -12.85
C LEU A 90 -3.12 4.02 -13.17
N HIS A 91 -2.10 3.29 -13.63
CA HIS A 91 -2.23 1.86 -13.90
C HIS A 91 -2.52 1.08 -12.60
N ALA A 92 -1.84 1.42 -11.51
CA ALA A 92 -2.12 0.81 -10.21
C ALA A 92 -3.55 1.10 -9.73
N LEU A 93 -4.00 2.36 -9.89
CA LEU A 93 -5.34 2.78 -9.50
C LEU A 93 -6.43 2.05 -10.29
N HIS A 94 -6.24 1.83 -11.60
CA HIS A 94 -7.15 1.01 -12.40
C HIS A 94 -7.21 -0.44 -11.90
N ILE A 95 -6.06 -1.07 -11.63
CA ILE A 95 -6.05 -2.46 -11.14
C ILE A 95 -6.75 -2.55 -9.77
N MET A 96 -6.46 -1.61 -8.86
CA MET A 96 -7.12 -1.51 -7.55
C MET A 96 -8.64 -1.38 -7.66
N HIS A 97 -9.11 -0.49 -8.53
CA HIS A 97 -10.53 -0.27 -8.80
C HIS A 97 -11.20 -1.55 -9.30
N ASP A 98 -10.66 -2.15 -10.36
CA ASP A 98 -11.28 -3.29 -11.05
C ASP A 98 -11.33 -4.55 -10.18
N ASN A 99 -10.35 -4.71 -9.28
CA ASN A 99 -10.27 -5.86 -8.37
C ASN A 99 -10.79 -5.56 -6.96
N GLY A 100 -11.27 -4.34 -6.71
CA GLY A 100 -11.92 -3.96 -5.45
C GLY A 100 -11.01 -3.92 -4.22
N PHE A 101 -9.69 -3.72 -4.38
CA PHE A 101 -8.74 -3.58 -3.26
C PHE A 101 -8.06 -2.21 -3.26
N ARG A 102 -7.45 -1.84 -2.14
CA ARG A 102 -6.90 -0.47 -1.93
C ARG A 102 -5.41 -0.43 -1.65
N HIS A 103 -4.76 -1.58 -1.59
CA HIS A 103 -3.34 -1.73 -1.27
C HIS A 103 -2.72 -2.71 -2.28
N MET A 104 -1.56 -2.37 -2.81
CA MET A 104 -0.85 -3.17 -3.82
C MET A 104 0.65 -3.19 -3.54
N PRO A 105 1.26 -4.37 -3.29
CA PRO A 105 2.69 -4.48 -3.10
C PRO A 105 3.44 -4.02 -4.34
N VAL A 106 4.43 -3.16 -4.13
CA VAL A 106 5.35 -2.71 -5.18
C VAL A 106 6.56 -3.62 -5.14
N VAL A 107 6.87 -4.29 -6.25
CA VAL A 107 7.89 -5.33 -6.33
C VAL A 107 8.91 -5.01 -7.42
N GLN A 108 10.20 -5.16 -7.09
CA GLN A 108 11.29 -5.03 -8.05
C GLN A 108 12.25 -6.20 -7.86
N GLY A 109 12.58 -6.91 -8.95
CA GLY A 109 13.47 -8.07 -8.89
C GLY A 109 12.99 -9.18 -7.94
N GLY A 110 11.68 -9.37 -7.83
CA GLY A 110 11.06 -10.36 -6.94
C GLY A 110 11.02 -9.98 -5.45
N LYS A 111 11.54 -8.80 -5.08
CA LYS A 111 11.54 -8.30 -3.70
C LYS A 111 10.52 -7.17 -3.51
N PRO A 112 9.79 -7.15 -2.40
CA PRO A 112 8.89 -6.04 -2.11
C PRO A 112 9.72 -4.80 -1.74
N VAL A 113 9.51 -3.72 -2.49
CA VAL A 113 10.22 -2.43 -2.33
C VAL A 113 9.32 -1.32 -1.79
N GLY A 114 8.01 -1.57 -1.70
CA GLY A 114 7.06 -0.64 -1.10
C GLY A 114 5.63 -1.18 -1.10
N MET A 115 4.73 -0.35 -0.61
CA MET A 115 3.30 -0.60 -0.53
C MET A 115 2.59 0.62 -1.10
N LEU A 116 1.89 0.48 -2.22
CA LEU A 116 1.07 1.56 -2.74
C LEU A 116 -0.36 1.41 -2.21
N SER A 117 -0.89 2.45 -1.58
CA SER A 117 -2.30 2.55 -1.23
C SER A 117 -3.01 3.64 -2.03
N ILE A 118 -4.35 3.58 -2.07
CA ILE A 118 -5.16 4.69 -2.59
C ILE A 118 -4.86 5.99 -1.83
N ARG A 119 -4.60 5.91 -0.52
CA ARG A 119 -4.24 7.08 0.28
C ARG A 119 -2.92 7.69 -0.18
N ASP A 120 -1.90 6.88 -0.41
CA ASP A 120 -0.60 7.38 -0.91
C ASP A 120 -0.76 8.08 -2.27
N ALA A 121 -1.60 7.52 -3.14
CA ALA A 121 -1.91 8.12 -4.43
C ALA A 121 -2.61 9.47 -4.26
N LEU A 122 -3.62 9.57 -3.39
CA LEU A 122 -4.35 10.82 -3.13
C LEU A 122 -3.45 11.88 -2.49
N ASP A 123 -2.65 11.50 -1.49
CA ASP A 123 -1.72 12.41 -0.81
C ASP A 123 -0.69 12.96 -1.81
N TYR A 124 -0.16 12.10 -2.69
CA TYR A 124 0.75 12.51 -3.76
C TYR A 124 0.06 13.42 -4.79
N GLU A 125 -1.18 13.11 -5.18
CA GLU A 125 -1.97 13.95 -6.08
C GLU A 125 -2.23 15.35 -5.52
N LEU A 126 -2.62 15.44 -4.25
CA LEU A 126 -2.90 16.71 -3.58
C LEU A 126 -1.67 17.62 -3.55
N VAL A 127 -0.50 17.09 -3.17
CA VAL A 127 0.75 17.86 -3.12
C VAL A 127 1.11 18.44 -4.49
N HIS A 128 0.90 17.68 -5.56
CA HIS A 128 1.20 18.17 -6.90
C HIS A 128 0.16 19.15 -7.41
N PHE A 129 -1.12 18.94 -7.09
CA PHE A 129 -2.18 19.85 -7.47
C PHE A 129 -1.94 21.25 -6.88
N VAL A 130 -1.55 21.33 -5.60
CA VAL A 130 -1.18 22.61 -4.97
C VAL A 130 0.00 23.28 -5.70
N LYS A 131 1.05 22.52 -6.01
CA LYS A 131 2.21 23.04 -6.78
C LYS A 131 1.84 23.53 -8.17
N GLU A 132 0.89 22.87 -8.83
CA GLU A 132 0.40 23.29 -10.15
C GLU A 132 -0.39 24.61 -10.07
N ILE A 133 -1.14 24.84 -8.99
CA ILE A 133 -1.83 26.10 -8.74
C ILE A 133 -0.82 27.23 -8.50
N GLU A 134 0.13 27.05 -7.59
CA GLU A 134 1.16 28.06 -7.27
C GLU A 134 1.94 28.49 -8.51
N LYS A 135 2.30 27.55 -9.39
CA LYS A 135 3.00 27.84 -10.65
C LYS A 135 2.16 28.71 -11.60
N LYS A 136 0.85 28.47 -11.68
CA LYS A 136 -0.05 29.25 -12.55
C LYS A 136 -0.24 30.67 -12.03
N GLU A 137 -0.32 30.85 -10.71
CA GLU A 137 -0.39 32.17 -10.07
C GLU A 137 0.88 32.98 -10.35
N ALA A 138 2.06 32.39 -10.11
CA ALA A 138 3.35 33.04 -10.38
C ALA A 138 3.52 33.43 -11.86
N LEU A 139 3.07 32.59 -12.80
CA LEU A 139 3.12 32.90 -14.23
C LEU A 139 2.19 34.08 -14.58
N THR A 140 1.07 34.22 -13.89
CA THR A 140 0.11 35.31 -14.12
C THR A 140 0.66 36.64 -13.63
N GLU A 141 1.46 36.66 -12.57
CA GLU A 141 2.16 37.86 -12.09
C GLU A 141 3.28 38.31 -13.04
N ILE A 142 3.98 37.38 -13.69
CA ILE A 142 5.09 37.71 -14.62
C ILE A 142 4.59 38.32 -15.95
N ILE A 143 3.36 38.01 -16.36
CA ILE A 143 2.76 38.47 -17.62
C ILE A 143 2.01 39.82 -17.43
N ARG A 144 1.90 40.32 -16.19
CA ARG A 144 1.38 41.65 -15.87
C ARG A 144 2.49 42.70 -15.81
#